data_AF-A0A1I0NTK1-F1
#
_entry.id   AF-A0A1I0NTK1-F1
#
_cell.length_a   1.000
_cell.length_b   1.000
_cell.length_c   1.000
_cell.angle_alpha   90.00
_cell.angle_beta   90.00
_cell.angle_gamma   90.00
#
_symmetry.space_group_name_H-M   'P 1'
#
loop_
_entity.id
_entity.type
_entity.pdbx_description
1 polymer ?
#
loop_
_entity_poly.entity_id
_entity_poly.type
_entity_poly.pdbx_seq_one_letter_code
_entity_poly.pdbx_strand_id
1 'polypeptide(L)'
;MHAWKDGKLGLPVREAVRLFPGLEKYLDERGRLDFSNREARILYNRAIAKALFGLEIEYHPHGLVTTPISRYLFLKTFLRDGEKVLEIGTGHTAMMALIAEKLFKCDVTATELDDEFFNYAMKNIERNGRRVRLIKSSGGIIQGVIPEEEKFDVIFSAPPYYERPTKGVLTEREGVGGGKYGEAFSVMLIEEAMEYLKPDGKVALFLPDKEPLINAITEKGEELGYQVKDVKFKVGTRWRHSLILRL
;
A
#
# COMPACT_ATOMS: atom_id res chain seq x y z
N MET A 1 -8.90 21.11 6.87
CA MET A 1 -8.59 19.78 7.44
C MET A 1 -9.67 19.46 8.47
N HIS A 2 -10.78 18.83 8.06
CA HIS A 2 -11.95 18.51 8.90
C HIS A 2 -12.24 17.00 8.82
N ALA A 3 -11.28 16.18 9.24
CA ALA A 3 -11.43 14.71 9.31
C ALA A 3 -10.98 14.15 10.67
N TRP A 4 -10.84 15.03 11.66
CA TRP A 4 -10.50 14.71 13.03
C TRP A 4 -11.78 14.71 13.84
N LYS A 5 -12.33 13.54 14.14
CA LYS A 5 -13.39 13.40 15.14
C LYS A 5 -12.98 12.33 16.13
N ASP A 6 -13.02 12.66 17.42
CA ASP A 6 -12.76 11.74 18.55
C ASP A 6 -11.36 11.09 18.53
N GLY A 7 -10.35 11.80 18.02
CA GLY A 7 -8.95 11.34 18.01
C GLY A 7 -8.65 10.20 17.02
N LYS A 8 -9.59 9.86 16.12
CA LYS A 8 -9.42 8.80 15.12
C LYS A 8 -9.54 9.38 13.71
N LEU A 9 -8.61 8.99 12.83
CA LEU A 9 -8.65 9.34 11.42
C LEU A 9 -9.78 8.54 10.74
N GLY A 10 -10.77 9.24 10.18
CA GLY A 10 -11.95 8.62 9.57
C GLY A 10 -12.83 9.64 8.84
N LEU A 11 -13.79 9.14 8.07
CA LEU A 11 -14.79 9.96 7.38
C LEU A 11 -16.19 9.49 7.79
N PRO A 12 -17.00 10.30 8.49
CA PRO A 12 -18.38 9.93 8.80
C PRO A 12 -19.16 9.54 7.53
N VAL A 13 -19.97 8.48 7.59
CA VAL A 13 -20.73 7.98 6.42
C VAL A 13 -21.55 9.08 5.76
N ARG A 14 -22.21 9.94 6.56
CA ARG A 14 -22.96 11.11 6.06
C ARG A 14 -22.11 12.07 5.23
N GLU A 15 -20.83 12.25 5.56
CA GLU A 15 -19.92 13.13 4.84
C GLU A 15 -19.41 12.43 3.57
N ALA A 16 -19.17 11.12 3.64
CA ALA A 16 -18.86 10.32 2.46
C ALA A 16 -20.00 10.37 1.43
N VAL A 17 -21.26 10.25 1.87
CA VAL A 17 -22.45 10.36 1.02
C VAL A 17 -22.55 11.73 0.35
N ARG A 18 -22.26 12.83 1.07
CA ARG A 18 -22.24 14.17 0.47
C ARG A 18 -21.23 14.30 -0.67
N LEU A 19 -20.06 13.66 -0.53
CA LEU A 19 -19.03 13.68 -1.56
C LEU A 19 -19.34 12.72 -2.71
N PHE A 20 -20.00 11.60 -2.41
CA PHE A 20 -20.34 10.53 -3.35
C PHE A 20 -21.80 10.09 -3.11
N PRO A 21 -22.80 10.79 -3.68
CA PRO A 21 -24.22 10.51 -3.45
C PRO A 21 -24.65 9.08 -3.83
N GLY A 22 -23.91 8.44 -4.75
CA GLY A 22 -24.10 7.03 -5.08
C GLY A 22 -23.91 6.05 -3.92
N LEU A 23 -23.44 6.49 -2.74
CA LEU A 23 -23.42 5.69 -1.52
C LEU A 23 -24.80 5.48 -0.89
N GLU A 24 -25.79 6.34 -1.19
CA GLU A 24 -27.14 6.26 -0.58
C GLU A 24 -27.83 4.92 -0.82
N LYS A 25 -27.63 4.32 -2.00
CA LYS A 25 -28.19 3.00 -2.35
C LYS A 25 -27.63 1.83 -1.54
N TYR A 26 -26.62 2.07 -0.71
CA TYR A 26 -25.96 1.06 0.13
C TYR A 26 -26.13 1.32 1.63
N LEU A 27 -27.03 2.23 2.01
CA LEU A 27 -27.34 2.50 3.42
C LEU A 27 -28.51 1.61 3.88
N ASP A 28 -28.41 1.10 5.10
CA ASP A 28 -29.56 0.52 5.79
C ASP A 28 -30.50 1.62 6.35
N GLU A 29 -31.65 1.22 6.89
CA GLU A 29 -32.63 2.13 7.49
C GLU A 29 -32.07 2.98 8.65
N ARG A 30 -30.94 2.57 9.23
CA ARG A 30 -30.24 3.26 10.32
C ARG A 30 -29.09 4.15 9.80
N GLY A 31 -28.93 4.29 8.49
CA GLY A 31 -27.87 5.07 7.85
C GLY A 31 -26.48 4.42 7.94
N ARG A 32 -26.39 3.11 8.20
CA ARG A 32 -25.13 2.36 8.22
C ARG A 32 -24.81 1.87 6.82
N LEU A 33 -23.57 2.05 6.40
CA LEU A 33 -23.10 1.59 5.09
C LEU A 33 -22.88 0.07 5.09
N ASP A 34 -23.38 -0.61 4.04
CA ASP A 34 -23.10 -2.02 3.79
C ASP A 34 -21.65 -2.24 3.34
N PHE A 35 -20.78 -2.56 4.29
CA PHE A 35 -19.38 -2.88 4.01
C PHE A 35 -19.17 -4.30 3.42
N SER A 36 -20.20 -5.15 3.33
CA SER A 36 -20.09 -6.42 2.61
C SER A 36 -20.07 -6.18 1.08
N ASN A 37 -20.80 -5.18 0.62
CA ASN A 37 -20.85 -4.77 -0.78
C ASN A 37 -19.52 -4.14 -1.25
N ARG A 38 -18.98 -4.62 -2.38
CA ARG A 38 -17.70 -4.15 -2.94
C ARG A 38 -17.79 -2.72 -3.46
N GLU A 39 -18.85 -2.40 -4.19
CA GLU A 39 -19.07 -1.06 -4.74
C GLU A 39 -19.24 -0.02 -3.63
N ALA A 40 -19.99 -0.35 -2.58
CA ALA A 40 -20.10 0.49 -1.39
C ALA A 40 -18.72 0.79 -0.78
N ARG A 41 -17.88 -0.24 -0.62
CA ARG A 41 -16.50 -0.08 -0.12
C ARG A 41 -15.64 0.78 -1.04
N ILE A 42 -15.75 0.61 -2.36
CA ILE A 42 -14.99 1.43 -3.32
C ILE A 42 -15.39 2.89 -3.21
N LEU A 43 -16.69 3.19 -3.30
CA LEU A 43 -17.19 4.56 -3.21
C LEU A 43 -16.78 5.22 -1.90
N TYR A 44 -16.86 4.49 -0.79
CA TYR A 44 -16.44 5.00 0.52
C TYR A 44 -14.92 5.27 0.59
N ASN A 45 -14.09 4.38 0.03
CA ASN A 45 -12.64 4.63 -0.01
C ASN A 45 -12.26 5.75 -0.98
N ARG A 46 -13.00 5.95 -2.08
CA ARG A 46 -12.87 7.15 -2.95
C ARG A 46 -13.23 8.43 -2.21
N ALA A 47 -14.31 8.40 -1.40
CA ALA A 47 -14.69 9.52 -0.54
C ALA A 47 -13.59 9.85 0.48
N ILE A 48 -13.01 8.83 1.13
CA ILE A 48 -11.87 8.99 2.04
C ILE A 48 -10.66 9.58 1.30
N ALA A 49 -10.28 9.03 0.15
CA ALA A 49 -9.15 9.51 -0.65
C ALA A 49 -9.28 11.00 -0.96
N LYS A 50 -10.49 11.42 -1.39
CA LYS A 50 -10.79 12.82 -1.70
C LYS A 50 -10.82 13.70 -0.46
N ALA A 51 -11.51 13.29 0.60
CA ALA A 51 -11.72 14.12 1.79
C ALA A 51 -10.45 14.32 2.63
N LEU A 52 -9.67 13.26 2.83
CA LEU A 52 -8.52 13.26 3.75
C LEU A 52 -7.21 13.57 3.04
N PHE A 53 -7.07 13.11 1.80
CA PHE A 53 -5.80 13.20 1.06
C PHE A 53 -5.91 14.09 -0.18
N GLY A 54 -7.11 14.58 -0.52
CA GLY A 54 -7.35 15.37 -1.73
C GLY A 54 -6.99 14.60 -3.00
N LEU A 55 -7.16 13.28 -2.99
CA LEU A 55 -6.82 12.40 -4.11
C LEU A 55 -8.11 11.89 -4.78
N GLU A 56 -8.17 12.03 -6.10
CA GLU A 56 -9.23 11.44 -6.92
C GLU A 56 -8.75 10.12 -7.51
N ILE A 57 -9.31 9.02 -7.02
CA ILE A 57 -8.86 7.67 -7.36
C ILE A 57 -9.97 6.91 -8.09
N GLU A 58 -9.58 6.24 -9.16
CA GLU A 58 -10.33 5.21 -9.84
C GLU A 58 -9.84 3.82 -9.42
N TYR A 59 -10.80 2.94 -9.13
CA TYR A 59 -10.50 1.58 -8.74
C TYR A 59 -10.77 0.64 -9.90
N HIS A 60 -9.90 -0.35 -10.06
CA HIS A 60 -10.13 -1.43 -11.00
C HIS A 60 -11.33 -2.27 -10.53
N PRO A 61 -12.23 -2.72 -11.42
CA PRO A 61 -13.39 -3.54 -11.06
C PRO A 61 -13.04 -4.87 -10.37
N HIS A 62 -11.83 -5.37 -10.56
CA HIS A 62 -11.35 -6.63 -9.97
C HIS A 62 -10.16 -6.47 -9.03
N GLY A 63 -9.58 -5.27 -8.91
CA GLY A 63 -8.42 -5.08 -8.03
C GLY A 63 -8.77 -5.04 -6.55
N LEU A 64 -7.75 -5.12 -5.70
CA LEU A 64 -7.88 -4.92 -4.25
C LEU A 64 -8.60 -3.61 -3.90
N VAL A 65 -9.57 -3.65 -2.99
CA VAL A 65 -10.17 -2.41 -2.46
C VAL A 65 -9.20 -1.77 -1.44
N THR A 66 -8.22 -1.03 -1.96
CA THR A 66 -7.21 -0.27 -1.21
C THR A 66 -7.84 0.71 -0.23
N THR A 67 -7.43 0.66 1.03
CA THR A 67 -7.95 1.51 2.12
C THR A 67 -6.98 2.66 2.44
N PRO A 68 -7.27 3.92 2.04
CA PRO A 68 -6.29 5.01 2.09
C PRO A 68 -5.76 5.31 3.50
N ILE A 69 -6.63 5.29 4.51
CA ILE A 69 -6.26 5.55 5.92
C ILE A 69 -5.20 4.56 6.41
N SER A 70 -5.38 3.27 6.12
CA SER A 70 -4.42 2.24 6.57
C SER A 70 -3.07 2.38 5.88
N ARG A 71 -3.06 2.84 4.62
CA ARG A 71 -1.83 3.08 3.85
C ARG A 71 -1.11 4.33 4.36
N TYR A 72 -1.84 5.40 4.64
CA TYR A 72 -1.27 6.59 5.24
C TYR A 72 -0.65 6.32 6.63
N LEU A 73 -1.35 5.57 7.49
CA LEU A 73 -0.83 5.22 8.81
C LEU A 73 0.43 4.36 8.73
N PHE A 74 0.51 3.45 7.74
CA PHE A 74 1.74 2.73 7.43
C PHE A 74 2.88 3.66 7.03
N LEU A 75 2.67 4.54 6.05
CA LEU A 75 3.69 5.48 5.59
C LEU A 75 4.23 6.37 6.73
N LYS A 76 3.34 6.80 7.65
CA LYS A 76 3.72 7.60 8.83
C LYS A 76 4.68 6.90 9.80
N THR A 77 4.82 5.58 9.77
CA THR A 77 5.70 4.88 10.71
C THR A 77 7.18 5.00 10.32
N PHE A 78 7.49 5.29 9.05
CA PHE A 78 8.86 5.24 8.54
C PHE A 78 9.27 6.41 7.62
N LEU A 79 8.33 7.03 6.89
CA LEU A 79 8.67 8.10 5.94
C LEU A 79 9.02 9.42 6.62
N ARG A 80 9.95 10.14 6.00
CA ARG A 80 10.32 11.52 6.32
C ARG A 80 10.20 12.38 5.06
N ASP A 81 10.02 13.69 5.28
CA ASP A 81 9.86 14.63 4.17
C ASP A 81 11.08 14.62 3.24
N GLY A 82 10.85 14.53 1.92
CA GLY A 82 11.90 14.67 0.90
C GLY A 82 12.75 13.42 0.62
N GLU A 83 12.42 12.27 1.22
CA GLU A 83 13.11 11.00 0.92
C GLU A 83 12.91 10.57 -0.54
N LYS A 84 13.93 9.99 -1.17
CA LYS A 84 13.82 9.29 -2.45
C LYS A 84 13.37 7.86 -2.18
N VAL A 85 12.24 7.46 -2.75
CA VAL A 85 11.56 6.22 -2.36
C VAL A 85 11.16 5.36 -3.56
N LEU A 86 11.14 4.05 -3.33
CA LEU A 86 10.67 3.05 -4.28
C LEU A 86 9.49 2.26 -3.69
N GLU A 87 8.32 2.35 -4.32
CA GLU A 87 7.20 1.45 -4.04
C GLU A 87 7.23 0.23 -4.96
N ILE A 88 7.21 -0.97 -4.39
CA ILE A 88 7.08 -2.22 -5.16
C ILE A 88 5.62 -2.68 -5.16
N GLY A 89 5.05 -2.84 -6.35
CA GLY A 89 3.67 -3.31 -6.54
C GLY A 89 2.64 -2.28 -6.09
N THR A 90 2.64 -1.10 -6.73
CA THR A 90 1.77 0.03 -6.35
C THR A 90 0.27 -0.26 -6.53
N GLY A 91 -0.04 -1.29 -7.32
CA GLY A 91 -1.40 -1.69 -7.65
C GLY A 91 -2.11 -0.64 -8.51
N HIS A 92 -3.30 -0.99 -8.95
CA HIS A 92 -4.10 -0.11 -9.83
C HIS A 92 -4.42 1.28 -9.24
N THR A 93 -4.35 1.44 -7.91
CA THR A 93 -4.66 2.72 -7.25
C THR A 93 -3.50 3.70 -7.17
N ALA A 94 -2.26 3.23 -7.28
CA ALA A 94 -1.06 4.01 -6.95
C ALA A 94 -1.10 4.73 -5.58
N MET A 95 -1.86 4.20 -4.61
CA MET A 95 -2.30 4.96 -3.45
C MET A 95 -1.14 5.42 -2.55
N MET A 96 -0.17 4.54 -2.26
CA MET A 96 0.92 4.90 -1.37
C MET A 96 1.91 5.83 -2.06
N ALA A 97 2.27 5.57 -3.32
CA ALA A 97 3.06 6.49 -4.14
C ALA A 97 2.46 7.91 -4.18
N LEU A 98 1.16 8.03 -4.42
CA LEU A 98 0.47 9.32 -4.47
C LEU A 98 0.48 10.03 -3.10
N ILE A 99 0.31 9.28 -2.01
CA ILE A 99 0.36 9.84 -0.65
C ILE A 99 1.79 10.26 -0.29
N ALA A 100 2.80 9.46 -0.64
CA ALA A 100 4.21 9.72 -0.40
C ALA A 100 4.66 11.01 -1.13
N GLU A 101 4.38 11.12 -2.42
CA GLU A 101 4.70 12.33 -3.20
C GLU A 101 3.98 13.56 -2.62
N LYS A 102 2.67 13.44 -2.38
CA LYS A 102 1.85 14.61 -2.04
C LYS A 102 2.07 15.14 -0.64
N LEU A 103 2.16 14.23 0.36
CA LEU A 103 2.13 14.61 1.77
C LEU A 103 3.52 14.59 2.40
N PHE A 104 4.42 13.73 1.91
CA PHE A 104 5.79 13.62 2.39
C PHE A 104 6.79 14.21 1.40
N LYS A 105 6.33 14.77 0.27
CA LYS A 105 7.21 15.44 -0.72
C LYS A 105 8.34 14.53 -1.21
N CYS A 106 8.11 13.23 -1.22
CA CYS A 106 9.10 12.25 -1.64
C CYS A 106 9.35 12.34 -3.15
N ASP A 107 10.57 11.99 -3.57
CA ASP A 107 10.87 11.64 -4.96
C ASP A 107 10.50 10.16 -5.16
N VAL A 108 9.39 9.90 -5.84
CA VAL A 108 8.75 8.58 -5.85
C VAL A 108 8.94 7.86 -7.18
N THR A 109 9.58 6.70 -7.12
CA THR A 109 9.49 5.65 -8.14
C THR A 109 8.51 4.57 -7.67
N ALA A 110 7.66 4.06 -8.56
CA ALA A 110 6.71 3.00 -8.25
C ALA A 110 6.70 1.94 -9.35
N THR A 111 6.62 0.66 -9.00
CA THR A 111 6.57 -0.43 -9.98
C THR A 111 5.21 -1.14 -9.97
N GLU A 112 4.81 -1.65 -11.13
CA GLU A 112 3.63 -2.52 -11.28
C GLU A 112 3.89 -3.57 -12.37
N LEU A 113 3.50 -4.83 -12.10
CA LEU A 113 3.70 -5.98 -12.99
C LEU A 113 2.49 -6.26 -13.86
N ASP A 114 1.27 -5.94 -13.41
CA ASP A 114 0.04 -6.22 -14.15
C ASP A 114 -0.29 -5.09 -15.15
N ASP A 115 -0.71 -5.44 -16.37
CA ASP A 115 -0.91 -4.47 -17.46
C ASP A 115 -2.14 -3.57 -17.22
N GLU A 116 -3.22 -4.15 -16.73
CA GLU A 116 -4.43 -3.39 -16.43
C GLU A 116 -4.17 -2.49 -15.22
N PHE A 117 -3.52 -3.01 -14.18
CA PHE A 117 -3.20 -2.22 -13.00
C PHE A 117 -2.20 -1.12 -13.29
N PHE A 118 -1.18 -1.37 -14.11
CA PHE A 118 -0.24 -0.33 -14.53
C PHE A 118 -0.98 0.82 -15.23
N ASN A 119 -1.91 0.50 -16.14
CA ASN A 119 -2.69 1.51 -16.85
C ASN A 119 -3.62 2.32 -15.92
N TYR A 120 -4.23 1.69 -14.92
CA TYR A 120 -5.02 2.38 -13.90
C TYR A 120 -4.15 3.25 -12.99
N ALA A 121 -2.99 2.75 -12.57
CA ALA A 121 -2.03 3.49 -11.75
C ALA A 121 -1.57 4.76 -12.49
N MET A 122 -1.19 4.62 -13.76
CA MET A 122 -0.82 5.73 -14.64
C MET A 122 -1.92 6.79 -14.71
N LYS A 123 -3.16 6.38 -15.03
CA LYS A 123 -4.32 7.29 -15.09
C LYS A 123 -4.60 7.98 -13.74
N ASN A 124 -4.42 7.27 -12.62
CA ASN A 124 -4.59 7.85 -11.29
C ASN A 124 -3.49 8.88 -10.98
N ILE A 125 -2.25 8.63 -11.38
CA ILE A 125 -1.13 9.58 -11.25
C ILE A 125 -1.42 10.85 -12.06
N GLU A 126 -1.78 10.70 -13.33
CA GLU A 126 -2.13 11.81 -14.23
C GLU A 126 -3.31 12.62 -13.70
N ARG A 127 -4.39 11.95 -13.29
CA ARG A 127 -5.61 12.60 -12.76
C ARG A 127 -5.33 13.50 -11.58
N ASN A 128 -4.36 13.14 -10.74
CA ASN A 128 -4.01 13.93 -9.57
C ASN A 128 -2.90 14.96 -9.85
N GLY A 129 -2.39 15.04 -11.09
CA GLY A 129 -1.29 15.92 -11.48
C GLY A 129 -0.03 15.70 -10.64
N ARG A 130 0.26 14.44 -10.28
CA ARG A 130 1.40 14.06 -9.43
C ARG A 130 2.59 13.60 -10.26
N ARG A 131 3.78 13.73 -9.71
CA ARG A 131 5.03 13.33 -10.36
C ARG A 131 5.59 12.06 -9.73
N VAL A 132 4.93 10.94 -10.01
CA VAL A 132 5.41 9.59 -9.65
C VAL A 132 6.03 8.96 -10.90
N ARG A 133 7.28 8.50 -10.82
CA ARG A 133 7.91 7.72 -11.89
C ARG A 133 7.38 6.29 -11.84
N LEU A 134 6.39 6.00 -12.67
CA LEU A 134 5.81 4.65 -12.77
C LEU A 134 6.62 3.79 -13.76
N ILE A 135 7.07 2.62 -13.32
CA ILE A 135 7.84 1.67 -14.11
C ILE A 135 7.07 0.36 -14.25
N LYS A 136 6.97 -0.14 -15.47
CA LYS A 136 6.35 -1.43 -15.76
C LYS A 136 7.37 -2.54 -15.47
N SER A 137 7.09 -3.42 -14.51
CA SER A 137 7.91 -4.61 -14.30
C SER A 137 7.61 -5.66 -15.37
N SER A 138 8.66 -6.33 -15.84
CA SER A 138 8.59 -7.48 -16.75
C SER A 138 8.80 -8.83 -16.04
N GLY A 139 8.70 -8.85 -14.71
CA GLY A 139 8.79 -10.07 -13.88
C GLY A 139 9.75 -10.00 -12.69
N GLY A 140 10.65 -9.01 -12.67
CA GLY A 140 11.54 -8.76 -11.53
C GLY A 140 10.84 -7.98 -10.40
N ILE A 141 11.43 -8.02 -9.20
CA ILE A 141 10.99 -7.25 -8.03
C ILE A 141 11.68 -5.88 -8.05
N ILE A 142 13.00 -5.85 -7.90
CA ILE A 142 13.86 -4.67 -8.01
C ILE A 142 14.92 -4.91 -9.09
N GLN A 143 15.67 -6.02 -8.99
CA GLN A 143 16.68 -6.40 -9.97
C GLN A 143 16.05 -6.65 -11.33
N GLY A 144 16.68 -6.11 -12.38
CA GLY A 144 16.15 -6.15 -13.75
C GLY A 144 14.96 -5.23 -14.03
N VAL A 145 14.47 -4.48 -13.03
CA VAL A 145 13.41 -3.46 -13.18
C VAL A 145 13.96 -2.06 -12.96
N ILE A 146 14.81 -1.92 -11.94
CA ILE A 146 15.45 -0.67 -11.54
C ILE A 146 16.91 -0.68 -12.00
N PRO A 147 17.45 0.44 -12.52
CA PRO A 147 18.88 0.55 -12.83
C PRO A 147 19.75 0.29 -11.60
N GLU A 148 20.82 -0.50 -11.76
CA GLU A 148 21.68 -0.97 -10.66
C GLU A 148 22.36 0.18 -9.89
N GLU A 149 22.64 1.30 -10.54
CA GLU A 149 23.21 2.50 -9.94
C GLU A 149 22.23 3.29 -9.08
N GLU A 150 20.93 3.04 -9.22
CA GLU A 150 19.90 3.81 -8.53
C GLU A 150 19.78 3.36 -7.07
N LYS A 151 19.91 4.31 -6.14
CA LYS A 151 19.76 4.07 -4.70
C LYS A 151 18.62 4.88 -4.09
N PHE A 152 17.95 4.29 -3.11
CA PHE A 152 16.78 4.86 -2.42
C PHE A 152 17.06 5.02 -0.92
N ASP A 153 16.45 6.05 -0.33
CA ASP A 153 16.38 6.20 1.13
C ASP A 153 15.42 5.16 1.72
N VAL A 154 14.34 4.85 0.97
CA VAL A 154 13.31 3.89 1.40
C VAL A 154 12.84 3.03 0.24
N ILE A 155 12.73 1.73 0.47
CA ILE A 155 12.01 0.80 -0.40
C ILE A 155 10.81 0.27 0.40
N PHE A 156 9.61 0.27 -0.15
CA PHE A 156 8.44 -0.20 0.59
C PHE A 156 7.44 -0.94 -0.28
N SER A 157 6.65 -1.81 0.35
CA SER A 157 5.62 -2.58 -0.34
C SER A 157 4.48 -2.96 0.60
N ALA A 158 3.30 -3.21 0.02
CA ALA A 158 2.24 -3.99 0.63
C ALA A 158 2.22 -5.37 -0.08
N PRO A 159 3.14 -6.28 0.29
CA PRO A 159 3.41 -7.47 -0.51
C PRO A 159 2.22 -8.45 -0.51
N PRO A 160 2.10 -9.28 -1.56
CA PRO A 160 1.26 -10.47 -1.49
C PRO A 160 1.77 -11.39 -0.36
N TYR A 161 0.86 -12.04 0.36
CA TYR A 161 1.19 -12.75 1.61
C TYR A 161 0.47 -14.09 1.80
N TYR A 162 -0.32 -14.53 0.82
CA TYR A 162 -0.95 -15.85 0.87
C TYR A 162 0.05 -16.92 0.41
N GLU A 163 0.02 -18.09 1.06
CA GLU A 163 0.85 -19.25 0.70
C GLU A 163 0.46 -19.81 -0.67
N ARG A 164 -0.84 -19.78 -0.98
CA ARG A 164 -1.47 -20.38 -2.15
C ARG A 164 -2.63 -19.52 -2.65
N PRO A 165 -3.08 -19.69 -3.90
CA PRO A 165 -4.29 -19.04 -4.40
C PRO A 165 -5.45 -19.22 -3.42
N THR A 166 -6.11 -18.13 -3.08
CA THR A 166 -7.31 -18.16 -2.24
C THR A 166 -8.54 -17.95 -3.12
N LYS A 167 -9.69 -18.52 -2.73
CA LYS A 167 -10.99 -18.28 -3.40
C LYS A 167 -11.53 -16.84 -3.19
N GLY A 168 -10.66 -15.89 -2.87
CA GLY A 168 -10.98 -14.53 -2.49
C GLY A 168 -11.13 -13.57 -3.67
N VAL A 169 -11.19 -12.27 -3.34
CA VAL A 169 -11.37 -11.16 -4.31
C VAL A 169 -10.04 -10.73 -4.94
N LEU A 170 -8.92 -11.35 -4.57
CA LEU A 170 -7.60 -11.01 -5.09
C LEU A 170 -7.25 -11.94 -6.24
N THR A 171 -6.61 -11.40 -7.28
CA THR A 171 -5.97 -12.22 -8.30
C THR A 171 -4.82 -13.03 -7.68
N GLU A 172 -4.42 -14.14 -8.31
CA GLU A 172 -3.27 -14.93 -7.83
C GLU A 172 -2.01 -14.07 -7.69
N ARG A 173 -1.81 -13.16 -8.65
CA ARG A 173 -0.68 -12.22 -8.67
C ARG A 173 -0.72 -11.18 -7.55
N GLU A 174 -1.90 -10.71 -7.15
CA GLU A 174 -2.05 -9.78 -6.00
C GLU A 174 -1.97 -10.49 -4.65
N GLY A 175 -2.26 -11.79 -4.60
CA GLY A 175 -2.47 -12.50 -3.35
C GLY A 175 -1.28 -13.35 -2.89
N VAL A 176 -0.64 -14.07 -3.81
CA VAL A 176 0.26 -15.18 -3.47
C VAL A 176 1.68 -14.70 -3.27
N GLY A 177 2.14 -14.70 -2.02
CA GLY A 177 3.52 -14.42 -1.66
C GLY A 177 4.43 -15.64 -1.80
N GLY A 178 3.86 -16.85 -1.72
CA GLY A 178 4.60 -18.12 -1.76
C GLY A 178 5.36 -18.41 -0.47
N GLY A 179 6.06 -19.55 -0.42
CA GLY A 179 6.73 -20.00 0.81
C GLY A 179 5.79 -20.72 1.79
N LYS A 180 6.30 -21.04 2.98
CA LYS A 180 5.57 -21.84 3.97
C LYS A 180 4.47 -21.05 4.68
N TYR A 181 4.68 -19.76 4.84
CA TYR A 181 3.85 -18.82 5.56
C TYR A 181 3.41 -17.62 4.70
N GLY A 182 3.78 -17.58 3.41
CA GLY A 182 3.48 -16.46 2.49
C GLY A 182 4.62 -15.44 2.38
N GLU A 183 5.79 -15.78 2.92
CA GLU A 183 6.96 -14.91 3.11
C GLU A 183 7.84 -14.77 1.88
N ALA A 184 7.78 -15.69 0.91
CA ALA A 184 8.85 -15.82 -0.10
C ALA A 184 9.07 -14.53 -0.91
N PHE A 185 7.99 -13.87 -1.34
CA PHE A 185 8.09 -12.56 -2.02
C PHE A 185 8.76 -11.50 -1.13
N SER A 186 8.38 -11.42 0.15
CA SER A 186 8.93 -10.43 1.08
C SER A 186 10.41 -10.70 1.35
N VAL A 187 10.81 -11.97 1.43
CA VAL A 187 12.20 -12.38 1.58
C VAL A 187 13.03 -11.98 0.37
N MET A 188 12.58 -12.30 -0.85
CA MET A 188 13.30 -11.90 -2.07
C MET A 188 13.42 -10.37 -2.17
N LEU A 189 12.36 -9.63 -1.82
CA LEU A 189 12.39 -8.17 -1.82
C LEU A 189 13.45 -7.62 -0.86
N ILE A 190 13.54 -8.10 0.38
CA ILE A 190 14.52 -7.59 1.35
C ILE A 190 15.96 -8.01 1.00
N GLU A 191 16.14 -9.15 0.32
CA GLU A 191 17.44 -9.57 -0.22
C GLU A 191 17.89 -8.63 -1.34
N GLU A 192 17.08 -8.44 -2.37
CA GLU A 192 17.41 -7.53 -3.49
C GLU A 192 17.58 -6.09 -3.00
N ALA A 193 16.77 -5.63 -2.06
CA ALA A 193 16.82 -4.26 -1.55
C ALA A 193 18.18 -3.87 -0.97
N MET A 194 18.97 -4.81 -0.46
CA MET A 194 20.29 -4.51 0.12
C MET A 194 21.19 -3.76 -0.85
N GLU A 195 21.11 -4.11 -2.13
CA GLU A 195 21.92 -3.49 -3.17
C GLU A 195 21.38 -2.13 -3.62
N TYR A 196 20.11 -1.81 -3.36
CA TYR A 196 19.44 -0.60 -3.87
C TYR A 196 19.16 0.44 -2.77
N LEU A 197 19.58 0.18 -1.54
CA LEU A 197 19.49 1.13 -0.45
C LEU A 197 20.73 2.04 -0.40
N LYS A 198 20.51 3.31 -0.06
CA LYS A 198 21.57 4.21 0.39
C LYS A 198 22.09 3.77 1.77
N PRO A 199 23.25 4.27 2.23
CA PRO A 199 23.62 4.17 3.64
C PRO A 199 22.46 4.65 4.54
N ASP A 200 22.19 3.92 5.63
CA ASP A 200 21.04 4.13 6.53
C ASP A 200 19.65 3.94 5.91
N GLY A 201 19.59 3.43 4.67
CA GLY A 201 18.35 3.11 3.98
C GLY A 201 17.56 2.01 4.68
N LYS A 202 16.26 1.96 4.40
CA LYS A 202 15.34 1.01 5.04
C LYS A 202 14.34 0.41 4.06
N VAL A 203 13.95 -0.83 4.35
CA VAL A 203 12.77 -1.47 3.78
C VAL A 203 11.60 -1.34 4.74
N ALA A 204 10.40 -1.08 4.25
CA ALA A 204 9.18 -1.13 5.05
C ALA A 204 8.10 -2.00 4.38
N LEU A 205 7.54 -2.95 5.13
CA LEU A 205 6.54 -3.90 4.64
C LEU A 205 5.21 -3.73 5.40
N PHE A 206 4.13 -3.54 4.64
CA PHE A 206 2.77 -3.48 5.19
C PHE A 206 2.15 -4.89 5.23
N LEU A 207 2.07 -5.47 6.42
CA LEU A 207 1.75 -6.89 6.61
C LEU A 207 0.41 -7.10 7.36
N PRO A 208 -0.25 -8.25 7.15
CA PRO A 208 -1.40 -8.66 7.97
C PRO A 208 -0.95 -9.02 9.40
N ASP A 209 -1.91 -9.12 10.32
CA ASP A 209 -1.68 -9.66 11.66
C ASP A 209 -1.59 -11.19 11.60
N LYS A 210 -0.43 -11.68 11.14
CA LYS A 210 -0.12 -13.11 10.93
C LYS A 210 1.28 -13.39 11.47
N GLU A 211 1.34 -13.81 12.73
CA GLU A 211 2.58 -13.98 13.48
C GLU A 211 3.63 -14.89 12.79
N PRO A 212 3.28 -16.07 12.25
CA PRO A 212 4.28 -16.92 11.57
C PRO A 212 4.93 -16.25 10.34
N LEU A 213 4.17 -15.43 9.61
CA LEU A 213 4.68 -14.68 8.46
C LEU A 213 5.65 -13.58 8.92
N ILE A 214 5.26 -12.83 9.95
CA ILE A 214 6.07 -11.73 10.48
C ILE A 214 7.40 -12.28 11.04
N ASN A 215 7.34 -13.38 11.79
CA ASN A 215 8.54 -14.00 12.36
C ASN A 215 9.49 -14.49 11.27
N ALA A 216 8.97 -15.18 10.24
CA ALA A 216 9.80 -15.67 9.13
C ALA A 216 10.53 -14.53 8.38
N ILE A 217 9.86 -13.41 8.14
CA ILE A 217 10.48 -12.25 7.50
C ILE A 217 11.49 -11.57 8.44
N THR A 218 11.18 -11.53 9.74
CA THR A 218 12.06 -10.93 10.76
C THR A 218 13.36 -11.71 10.89
N GLU A 219 13.28 -13.04 11.08
CA GLU A 219 14.44 -13.93 11.17
C GLU A 219 15.34 -13.77 9.94
N LYS A 220 14.74 -13.79 8.74
CA LYS A 220 15.48 -13.62 7.50
C LYS A 220 16.10 -12.22 7.36
N GLY A 221 15.42 -11.19 7.82
CA GLY A 221 15.96 -9.82 7.86
C GLY A 221 17.19 -9.72 8.77
N GLU A 222 17.12 -10.30 9.96
CA GLU A 222 18.24 -10.32 10.92
C GLU A 222 19.43 -11.13 10.38
N GLU A 223 19.18 -12.27 9.72
CA GLU A 223 20.22 -13.07 9.04
C GLU A 223 20.97 -12.28 7.95
N LEU A 224 20.27 -11.40 7.24
CA LEU A 224 20.84 -10.52 6.21
C LEU A 224 21.55 -9.29 6.81
N GLY A 225 21.48 -9.10 8.14
CA GLY A 225 22.13 -8.00 8.86
C GLY A 225 21.25 -6.77 9.07
N TYR A 226 19.95 -6.82 8.76
CA TYR A 226 19.04 -5.72 9.07
C TYR A 226 18.74 -5.63 10.57
N GLN A 227 18.62 -4.41 11.08
CA GLN A 227 17.90 -4.13 12.32
C GLN A 227 16.40 -4.07 12.03
N VAL A 228 15.63 -4.96 12.65
CA VAL A 228 14.19 -5.08 12.42
C VAL A 228 13.39 -4.41 13.54
N LYS A 229 12.36 -3.63 13.15
CA LYS A 229 11.39 -3.03 14.05
C LYS A 229 9.97 -3.28 13.52
N ASP A 230 9.13 -3.89 14.35
CA ASP A 230 7.70 -4.04 14.06
C ASP A 230 6.87 -2.95 14.76
N VAL A 231 6.03 -2.26 14.00
CA VAL A 231 5.00 -1.35 14.54
C VAL A 231 3.62 -1.92 14.22
N LYS A 232 2.96 -2.45 15.25
CA LYS A 232 1.58 -2.94 15.17
C LYS A 232 0.57 -1.81 15.38
N PHE A 233 -0.41 -1.68 14.49
CA PHE A 233 -1.47 -0.68 14.59
C PHE A 233 -2.83 -1.22 14.13
N LYS A 234 -3.91 -0.58 14.60
CA LYS A 234 -5.29 -0.98 14.29
C LYS A 234 -5.97 0.08 13.43
N VAL A 235 -6.63 -0.35 12.36
CA VAL A 235 -7.45 0.50 11.50
C VAL A 235 -8.81 -0.16 11.29
N GLY A 236 -9.86 0.49 11.78
CA GLY A 236 -11.19 -0.11 11.86
C GLY A 236 -11.14 -1.39 12.72
N THR A 237 -11.50 -2.53 12.12
CA THR A 237 -11.51 -3.84 12.77
C THR A 237 -10.25 -4.67 12.53
N ARG A 238 -9.30 -4.19 11.73
CA ARG A 238 -8.13 -4.95 11.30
C ARG A 238 -6.86 -4.47 12.01
N TRP A 239 -6.09 -5.42 12.52
CA TRP A 239 -4.70 -5.20 12.90
C TRP A 239 -3.79 -5.32 11.68
N ARG A 240 -2.75 -4.49 11.66
CA ARG A 240 -1.73 -4.40 10.63
C ARG A 240 -0.38 -4.18 11.26
N HIS A 241 0.64 -4.60 10.53
CA HIS A 241 2.03 -4.49 10.93
C HIS A 241 2.77 -3.65 9.90
N SER A 242 3.66 -2.80 10.41
CA SER A 242 4.67 -2.10 9.64
C SER A 242 6.01 -2.66 10.06
N LEU A 243 6.50 -3.64 9.31
CA LEU A 243 7.81 -4.23 9.57
C LEU A 243 8.87 -3.39 8.86
N ILE A 244 9.75 -2.76 9.62
CA ILE A 244 10.77 -1.82 9.14
C ILE A 244 12.13 -2.48 9.34
N LEU A 245 12.89 -2.65 8.26
CA LEU A 245 14.20 -3.29 8.23
C LEU A 245 15.23 -2.23 7.82
N ARG A 246 16.23 -1.94 8.65
CA ARG A 246 17.25 -0.92 8.39
C ARG A 246 18.64 -1.54 8.34
N LEU A 247 19.43 -1.16 7.33
CA LEU A 247 20.86 -1.50 7.24
C LEU A 247 21.70 -0.62 8.16
#